data_AF-A0A1F8VEI9-F1
#
_entry.id   AF-A0A1F8VEI9-F1
#
_cell.length_a   1.000
_cell.length_b   1.000
_cell.length_c   1.000
_cell.angle_alpha   90.00
_cell.angle_beta   90.00
_cell.angle_gamma   90.00
#
_symmetry.space_group_name_H-M   'P 1'
#
loop_
_entity.id
_entity.type
_entity.pdbx_description
1 polymer ?
#
loop_
_entity_poly.entity_id
_entity_poly.type
_entity_poly.pdbx_seq_one_letter_code
_entity_poly.pdbx_strand_id
1 'polypeptide(L)'
;MNVDHENTELGTVAPAHESPGEMLKRAREAKKLSHIDVAKQLKLRVQWILDIENDHYTDASALIYVRGYLRAYARVVSVSPDEVMSVFDLMKFEEPFVARKAQLLPREEQFVMHQPVLSYTKSNSNKGLGKKIWGWIILIIVLLALTLAIMWWRSEHNLQNASRAGASPQVALPTAPQTSLR
;
A
#
# COMPACT_ATOMS: atom_id res chain seq x y z
N MET A 1 11.13 42.80 -63.30
CA MET A 1 9.98 41.88 -63.18
C MET A 1 10.31 40.86 -62.10
N ASN A 2 9.48 40.85 -61.04
CA ASN A 2 9.17 39.79 -60.05
C ASN A 2 9.78 38.40 -60.33
N VAL A 3 10.11 37.58 -59.33
CA VAL A 3 9.27 37.22 -58.17
C VAL A 3 10.14 36.81 -56.99
N ASP A 4 9.78 37.34 -55.82
CA ASP A 4 10.21 36.91 -54.50
C ASP A 4 9.58 35.54 -54.23
N HIS A 5 10.39 34.48 -54.11
CA HIS A 5 9.92 33.21 -53.58
C HIS A 5 10.37 33.06 -52.13
N GLU A 6 9.55 33.70 -51.29
CA GLU A 6 9.21 33.23 -49.96
C GLU A 6 8.89 31.73 -50.01
N ASN A 7 9.74 30.93 -49.38
CA ASN A 7 9.38 29.59 -48.93
C ASN A 7 9.69 29.53 -47.44
N THR A 8 8.70 30.02 -46.69
CA THR A 8 8.43 29.73 -45.29
C THR A 8 8.78 28.28 -44.98
N GLU A 9 9.90 28.06 -44.29
CA GLU A 9 10.11 26.83 -43.54
C GLU A 9 9.02 26.79 -42.46
N LEU A 10 7.93 26.08 -42.76
CA LEU A 10 6.94 25.65 -41.79
C LEU A 10 7.67 24.75 -40.78
N GLY A 11 8.21 25.40 -39.75
CA GLY A 11 8.68 24.78 -38.53
C GLY A 11 7.58 23.85 -38.06
N THR A 12 7.82 22.55 -38.20
CA THR A 12 7.02 21.53 -37.55
C THR A 12 7.30 21.67 -36.06
N VAL A 13 6.56 22.58 -35.41
CA VAL A 13 6.51 22.67 -33.96
C VAL A 13 5.85 21.36 -33.53
N ALA A 14 6.66 20.43 -33.02
CA ALA A 14 6.16 19.25 -32.33
C ALA A 14 5.04 19.69 -31.36
N PRO A 15 3.92 18.96 -31.24
CA PRO A 15 2.81 19.40 -30.41
C PRO A 15 3.34 19.67 -29.00
N ALA A 16 3.34 20.94 -28.60
CA ALA A 16 3.61 21.32 -27.22
C ALA A 16 2.54 20.61 -26.40
N HIS A 17 2.94 19.62 -25.59
CA HIS A 17 2.03 18.94 -24.70
C HIS A 17 1.49 19.97 -23.70
N GLU A 18 0.18 20.23 -23.75
CA GLU A 18 -0.53 21.17 -22.87
C GLU A 18 -0.18 20.87 -21.41
N SER A 19 0.22 21.88 -20.65
CA SER A 19 0.55 21.73 -19.24
C SER A 19 -0.71 21.53 -18.37
N PRO A 20 -0.59 21.02 -17.12
CA PRO A 20 -1.72 20.95 -16.20
C PRO A 20 -2.35 22.32 -15.95
N GLY A 21 -1.51 23.35 -15.78
CA GLY A 21 -1.94 24.73 -15.61
C GLY A 21 -2.68 25.28 -16.83
N GLU A 22 -2.15 25.06 -18.04
CA GLU A 22 -2.78 25.47 -19.29
C GLU A 22 -4.13 24.79 -19.50
N MET A 23 -4.22 23.48 -19.21
CA MET A 23 -5.46 22.72 -19.35
C MET A 23 -6.56 23.25 -18.41
N LEU A 24 -6.20 23.59 -17.17
CA LEU A 24 -7.14 24.18 -16.21
C LEU A 24 -7.53 25.61 -16.61
N LYS A 25 -6.58 26.42 -17.08
CA LYS A 25 -6.81 27.78 -17.57
C LYS A 25 -7.79 27.79 -18.73
N ARG A 26 -7.54 26.97 -19.76
CA ARG A 26 -8.41 26.83 -20.93
C ARG A 26 -9.83 26.43 -20.52
N ALA A 27 -9.98 25.49 -19.59
CA ALA A 27 -11.29 25.07 -19.11
C ALA A 27 -11.99 26.14 -18.26
N ARG A 28 -11.26 26.91 -17.45
CA ARG A 28 -11.81 28.08 -16.73
C ARG A 28 -12.36 29.11 -17.71
N GLU A 29 -11.58 29.45 -18.74
CA GLU A 29 -11.94 30.42 -19.76
C GLU A 29 -13.15 29.95 -20.60
N ALA A 30 -13.21 28.68 -20.96
CA ALA A 30 -14.36 28.08 -21.62
C ALA A 30 -15.65 28.19 -20.79
N LYS A 31 -15.54 28.16 -19.45
CA LYS A 31 -16.65 28.39 -18.53
C LYS A 31 -16.91 29.86 -18.19
N LYS A 32 -16.11 30.80 -18.72
CA LYS A 32 -16.19 32.24 -18.44
C LYS A 32 -16.07 32.57 -16.96
N LEU A 33 -15.30 31.78 -16.20
CA LEU A 33 -15.02 32.03 -14.80
C LEU A 33 -13.80 32.95 -14.65
N SER A 34 -13.87 33.93 -13.77
CA SER A 34 -12.68 34.70 -13.37
C SER A 34 -11.80 33.90 -12.41
N HIS A 35 -10.54 34.29 -12.25
CA HIS A 35 -9.67 33.73 -11.21
C HIS A 35 -10.27 33.91 -9.80
N ILE A 36 -10.98 35.03 -9.57
CA ILE A 36 -11.64 35.34 -8.30
C ILE A 36 -12.78 34.34 -8.02
N ASP A 37 -13.56 33.98 -9.04
CA ASP A 37 -14.67 33.03 -8.90
C ASP A 37 -14.17 31.64 -8.50
N VAL A 38 -13.11 31.17 -9.17
CA VAL A 38 -12.47 29.89 -8.84
C VAL A 38 -11.85 29.94 -7.45
N ALA A 39 -11.09 31.00 -7.13
CA ALA A 39 -10.46 31.19 -5.83
C ALA A 39 -11.50 31.12 -4.70
N LYS A 40 -12.65 31.78 -4.88
CA LYS A 40 -13.77 31.77 -3.93
C LYS A 40 -14.35 30.37 -3.74
N GLN A 41 -14.58 29.63 -4.82
CA GLN A 41 -15.11 28.26 -4.73
C GLN A 41 -14.13 27.29 -4.05
N LEU A 42 -12.84 27.42 -4.35
CA LEU A 42 -11.78 26.58 -3.78
C LEU A 42 -11.33 27.03 -2.37
N LYS A 43 -11.79 28.21 -1.91
CA LYS A 43 -11.33 28.87 -0.69
C LYS A 43 -9.81 29.08 -0.67
N LEU A 44 -9.27 29.49 -1.82
CA LEU A 44 -7.86 29.80 -2.01
C LEU A 44 -7.66 31.30 -2.25
N ARG A 45 -6.42 31.77 -2.10
CA ARG A 45 -6.04 33.12 -2.53
C ARG A 45 -6.03 33.16 -4.06
N VAL A 46 -6.34 34.31 -4.67
CA VAL A 46 -6.30 34.47 -6.13
C VAL A 46 -4.91 34.16 -6.69
N GLN A 47 -3.86 34.55 -5.97
CA GLN A 47 -2.47 34.22 -6.33
C GLN A 47 -2.27 32.72 -6.54
N TRP A 48 -2.86 31.86 -5.69
CA TRP A 48 -2.76 30.41 -5.85
C TRP A 48 -3.37 29.91 -7.16
N ILE A 49 -4.43 30.56 -7.65
CA ILE A 49 -5.03 30.20 -8.94
C ILE A 49 -4.10 30.58 -10.09
N LEU A 50 -3.50 31.77 -10.03
CA LEU A 50 -2.51 32.22 -11.01
C LEU A 50 -1.29 31.30 -11.01
N ASP A 51 -0.77 30.97 -9.83
CA ASP A 51 0.38 30.08 -9.66
C ASP A 51 0.10 28.70 -10.25
N ILE A 52 -1.09 28.13 -9.99
CA ILE A 52 -1.52 26.85 -10.59
C ILE A 52 -1.60 26.94 -12.11
N GLU A 53 -2.20 27.99 -12.67
CA GLU A 53 -2.33 28.16 -14.13
C GLU A 53 -0.99 28.38 -14.84
N ASN A 54 0.06 28.79 -14.11
CA ASN A 54 1.42 28.93 -14.63
C ASN A 54 2.35 27.78 -14.23
N ASP A 55 1.82 26.70 -13.63
CA ASP A 55 2.60 25.57 -13.09
C ASP A 55 3.72 25.98 -12.10
N HIS A 56 3.51 27.09 -11.39
CA HIS A 56 4.43 27.64 -10.41
C HIS A 56 4.05 27.18 -9.00
N TYR A 57 4.66 26.10 -8.52
CA TYR A 57 4.31 25.51 -7.23
C TYR A 57 5.29 25.84 -6.09
N THR A 58 6.20 26.80 -6.29
CA THR A 58 7.35 27.07 -5.39
C THR A 58 6.97 27.44 -3.97
N ASP A 59 5.80 28.07 -3.80
CA ASP A 59 5.31 28.56 -2.52
C ASP A 59 4.52 27.51 -1.74
N ALA A 60 4.33 26.32 -2.32
CA ALA A 60 3.69 25.21 -1.64
C ALA A 60 4.62 24.63 -0.58
N SER A 61 4.11 24.46 0.65
CA SER A 61 4.85 23.79 1.72
C SER A 61 5.05 22.29 1.48
N ALA A 62 4.19 21.67 0.66
CA ALA A 62 4.29 20.28 0.27
C ALA A 62 3.51 19.98 -1.01
N LEU A 63 4.02 19.02 -1.81
CA LEU A 63 3.42 18.59 -3.08
C LEU A 63 2.01 18.00 -2.93
N ILE A 64 1.70 17.40 -1.77
CA ILE A 64 0.36 16.90 -1.45
C ILE A 64 -0.71 18.00 -1.56
N TYR A 65 -0.39 19.24 -1.16
CA TYR A 65 -1.31 20.35 -1.26
C TYR A 65 -1.56 20.72 -2.72
N VAL A 66 -0.51 20.79 -3.54
CA VAL A 66 -0.60 21.04 -4.98
C VAL A 66 -1.51 20.01 -5.65
N ARG A 67 -1.26 18.72 -5.39
CA ARG A 67 -2.09 17.60 -5.89
C ARG A 67 -3.55 17.72 -5.47
N GLY A 68 -3.81 18.23 -4.27
CA GLY A 68 -5.16 18.51 -3.77
C GLY A 68 -5.82 19.65 -4.52
N TYR A 69 -5.11 20.76 -4.71
CA TYR A 69 -5.61 21.95 -5.38
C TYR A 69 -5.90 21.71 -6.86
N LEU A 70 -5.01 21.02 -7.58
CA LEU A 70 -5.21 20.66 -8.98
C LEU A 70 -6.47 19.79 -9.16
N ARG A 71 -6.65 18.75 -8.33
CA ARG A 71 -7.88 17.92 -8.37
C ARG A 71 -9.14 18.72 -8.05
N ALA A 72 -9.06 19.63 -7.09
CA ALA A 72 -10.20 20.46 -6.72
C ALA A 72 -10.56 21.45 -7.83
N TYR A 73 -9.56 22.08 -8.45
CA TYR A 73 -9.75 22.98 -9.58
C TYR A 73 -10.34 22.23 -10.77
N ALA A 74 -9.81 21.07 -11.14
CA ALA A 74 -10.36 20.22 -12.20
C ALA A 74 -11.88 20.00 -12.07
N ARG A 75 -12.34 19.72 -10.85
CA ARG A 75 -13.78 19.56 -10.56
C ARG A 75 -14.58 20.84 -10.78
N VAL A 76 -14.07 22.01 -10.35
CA VAL A 76 -14.72 23.31 -10.58
C VAL A 76 -14.88 23.58 -12.08
N VAL A 77 -13.86 23.26 -12.88
CA VAL A 77 -13.88 23.47 -14.34
C VAL A 77 -14.40 22.29 -15.14
N SER A 78 -14.92 21.24 -14.49
CA SER A 78 -15.45 20.02 -15.12
C SER A 78 -14.47 19.33 -16.08
N VAL A 79 -13.19 19.36 -15.74
CA VAL A 79 -12.14 18.57 -16.39
C VAL A 79 -11.89 17.32 -15.56
N SER A 80 -11.50 16.21 -16.19
CA SER A 80 -11.14 14.99 -15.49
C SER A 80 -9.96 15.25 -14.54
N PRO A 81 -10.10 15.02 -13.23
CA PRO A 81 -8.97 15.16 -12.31
C PRO A 81 -7.83 14.21 -12.65
N ASP A 82 -8.15 13.02 -13.17
CA ASP A 82 -7.13 12.01 -13.50
C ASP A 82 -6.31 12.41 -14.73
N GLU A 83 -6.93 13.10 -15.69
CA GLU A 83 -6.25 13.67 -16.86
C GLU A 83 -5.24 14.74 -16.41
N VAL A 84 -5.67 15.69 -15.57
CA VAL A 84 -4.78 16.73 -15.00
C VAL A 84 -3.61 16.10 -14.26
N MET A 85 -3.88 15.06 -13.46
CA MET A 85 -2.85 14.38 -12.68
C MET A 85 -1.89 13.58 -13.56
N SER A 86 -2.36 13.00 -14.66
CA SER A 86 -1.50 12.26 -15.58
C SER A 86 -0.45 13.17 -16.20
N VAL A 87 -0.82 14.39 -16.60
CA VAL A 87 0.11 15.39 -17.14
C VAL A 87 1.03 15.91 -16.03
N PHE A 88 0.49 16.18 -14.85
CA PHE A 88 1.28 16.67 -13.71
C PHE A 88 2.36 15.67 -13.26
N ASP A 89 2.03 14.37 -13.23
CA ASP A 89 2.95 13.31 -12.81
C ASP A 89 4.13 13.16 -13.79
N LEU A 90 3.95 13.51 -15.07
CA LEU A 90 5.03 13.51 -16.07
C LEU A 90 6.07 14.61 -15.84
N MET A 91 5.72 15.68 -15.11
CA MET A 91 6.61 16.82 -14.85
C MET A 91 7.59 16.60 -13.68
N LYS A 92 7.45 15.50 -12.92
CA LYS A 92 8.39 15.08 -11.85
C LYS A 92 8.71 16.15 -10.80
N PHE A 93 7.67 16.84 -10.31
CA PHE A 93 7.81 17.83 -9.24
C PHE A 93 8.17 17.24 -7.86
N GLU A 94 8.26 15.92 -7.68
CA GLU A 94 8.71 15.33 -6.41
C GLU A 94 10.14 15.73 -6.01
N GLU A 95 11.08 15.71 -6.96
CA GLU A 95 12.51 15.89 -6.68
C GLU A 95 12.83 17.26 -6.05
N PRO A 96 12.36 18.40 -6.59
CA PRO A 96 12.60 19.72 -5.97
C PRO A 96 12.01 19.87 -4.57
N PHE A 97 10.88 19.22 -4.27
CA PHE A 97 10.21 19.34 -2.97
C PHE A 97 10.91 18.49 -1.90
N VAL A 98 11.37 17.30 -2.24
CA VAL A 98 12.16 16.44 -1.34
C VAL A 98 13.49 17.10 -1.00
N ALA A 99 14.19 17.66 -2.00
CA ALA A 99 15.44 18.38 -1.79
C ALA A 99 15.27 19.59 -0.86
N ARG A 100 14.21 20.38 -1.05
CA ARG A 100 13.91 21.55 -0.20
C ARG A 100 13.59 21.13 1.24
N LYS A 101 12.83 20.05 1.43
CA LYS A 101 12.55 19.51 2.76
C LYS A 101 13.80 18.99 3.46
N ALA A 102 14.71 18.34 2.73
CA ALA A 102 15.98 17.85 3.28
C ALA A 102 16.92 19.00 3.72
N GLN A 103 16.90 20.14 3.04
CA GLN A 103 17.68 21.33 3.42
C GLN A 103 17.13 22.03 4.67
N LEU A 104 15.82 21.94 4.93
CA LEU A 104 15.18 22.57 6.09
C LEU A 104 15.33 21.76 7.38
N LEU A 105 15.77 20.50 7.31
CA LEU A 105 16.08 19.71 8.50
C LEU A 105 17.46 20.15 9.05
N PRO A 106 17.56 20.63 10.30
CA PRO A 106 18.84 20.92 10.92
C PRO A 106 19.76 19.70 10.88
N ARG A 107 21.05 19.90 10.57
CA ARG A 107 22.08 18.85 10.45
C ARG A 107 22.47 18.19 11.79
N GLU A 108 21.65 18.30 12.83
CA GLU A 108 21.90 17.65 14.11
C GLU A 108 20.78 16.67 14.43
N GLU A 109 21.06 15.40 14.15
CA GLU A 109 20.47 14.28 14.84
C GLU A 109 20.90 14.31 16.32
N GLN A 110 20.32 15.22 17.11
CA GLN A 110 20.18 14.96 18.54
C GLN A 110 18.90 14.16 18.73
N PHE A 111 19.12 12.85 18.73
CA PHE A 111 18.30 11.81 19.30
C PHE A 111 17.37 12.33 20.40
N VAL A 112 16.11 12.60 20.05
CA VAL A 112 15.04 12.58 21.04
C VAL A 112 14.12 11.41 20.68
N MET A 113 14.18 10.40 21.54
CA MET A 113 13.24 9.29 21.61
C MET A 113 11.82 9.83 21.80
N HIS A 114 11.15 10.19 20.71
CA HIS A 114 9.72 10.42 20.68
C HIS A 114 9.04 9.16 20.16
N GLN A 115 8.28 8.55 21.06
CA GLN A 115 7.33 7.45 20.84
C GLN A 115 6.68 7.52 19.46
N PRO A 116 6.51 6.41 18.73
CA PRO A 116 5.81 6.43 17.46
C PRO A 116 4.34 6.81 17.71
N VAL A 117 3.97 8.06 17.42
CA VAL A 117 2.56 8.37 17.14
C VAL A 117 2.21 7.60 15.86
N LEU A 118 1.31 6.63 16.01
CA LEU A 118 0.76 5.80 14.94
C LEU A 118 0.23 6.70 13.80
N SER A 119 1.06 6.96 12.81
CA SER A 119 0.65 7.60 11.56
C SER A 119 0.19 6.50 10.62
N TYR A 120 -1.12 6.24 10.66
CA TYR A 120 -1.85 5.37 9.74
C TYR A 120 -1.77 5.95 8.32
N THR A 121 -0.78 5.52 7.54
CA THR A 121 -0.79 5.71 6.08
C THR A 121 -1.42 4.48 5.45
N LYS A 122 -2.67 4.65 5.03
CA LYS A 122 -3.43 3.66 4.26
C LYS A 122 -2.87 3.61 2.83
N SER A 123 -1.90 2.74 2.57
CA SER A 123 -1.60 2.30 1.21
C SER A 123 -2.52 1.11 0.89
N ASN A 124 -3.51 1.34 0.04
CA ASN A 124 -4.39 0.31 -0.48
C ASN A 124 -3.65 -0.48 -1.57
N SER A 125 -2.87 -1.48 -1.15
CA SER A 125 -2.39 -2.57 -2.01
C SER A 125 -2.63 -3.90 -1.28
N ASN A 126 -3.89 -4.30 -1.22
CA ASN A 126 -4.29 -5.60 -0.71
C ASN A 126 -4.02 -6.70 -1.75
N LYS A 127 -2.74 -7.00 -2.00
CA LYS A 127 -2.33 -8.23 -2.70
C LYS A 127 -1.09 -8.85 -2.05
N GLY A 128 -1.32 -9.76 -1.10
CA GLY A 128 -0.73 -11.10 -1.26
C GLY A 128 0.46 -11.53 -0.40
N LEU A 129 0.57 -11.13 0.87
CA LEU A 129 1.55 -11.76 1.78
C LEU A 129 0.93 -12.56 2.93
N GLY A 130 -0.17 -12.10 3.53
CA GLY A 130 -0.84 -12.80 4.62
C GLY A 130 -1.49 -14.14 4.23
N LYS A 131 -1.95 -14.29 2.98
CA LYS A 131 -2.62 -15.51 2.50
C LYS A 131 -1.66 -16.70 2.38
N LYS A 132 -0.39 -16.45 2.03
CA LYS A 132 0.61 -17.52 1.92
C LYS A 132 0.99 -18.00 3.31
N ILE A 133 1.35 -17.11 4.22
CA ILE A 133 1.78 -17.45 5.60
C ILE A 133 0.72 -18.26 6.34
N TRP A 134 -0.56 -17.90 6.21
CA TRP A 134 -1.68 -18.68 6.79
C TRP A 134 -1.77 -20.10 6.24
N GLY A 135 -1.49 -20.32 4.95
CA GLY A 135 -1.46 -21.66 4.36
C GLY A 135 -0.36 -22.56 4.95
N TRP A 136 0.84 -22.02 5.19
CA TRP A 136 1.94 -22.77 5.80
C TRP A 136 1.68 -23.09 7.28
N ILE A 137 1.06 -22.16 8.02
CA ILE A 137 0.67 -22.39 9.42
C ILE A 137 -0.34 -23.54 9.51
N ILE A 138 -1.36 -23.56 8.65
CA ILE A 138 -2.36 -24.64 8.61
C ILE A 138 -1.68 -25.98 8.28
N LEU A 139 -0.75 -26.02 7.33
CA LEU A 139 -0.01 -27.24 6.97
C LEU A 139 0.77 -27.78 8.17
N ILE A 140 1.48 -26.93 8.90
CA ILE A 140 2.26 -27.32 10.10
C ILE A 140 1.34 -27.89 11.19
N ILE A 141 0.18 -27.26 11.43
CA ILE A 141 -0.80 -27.75 12.42
C ILE A 141 -1.33 -29.12 12.03
N VAL A 142 -1.67 -29.33 10.75
CA VAL A 142 -2.14 -30.64 10.25
C VAL A 142 -1.04 -31.70 10.40
N LEU A 143 0.21 -31.36 10.10
CA LEU A 143 1.34 -32.27 10.25
C LEU A 143 1.56 -32.65 11.72
N LEU A 144 1.47 -31.69 12.64
CA LEU A 144 1.58 -31.92 14.08
C LEU A 144 0.42 -32.78 14.63
N ALA A 145 -0.81 -32.56 14.14
CA ALA A 145 -1.95 -33.37 14.51
C ALA A 145 -1.79 -34.82 14.03
N LEU A 146 -1.29 -35.03 12.81
CA LEU A 146 -0.99 -36.36 12.27
C LEU A 146 0.08 -37.09 13.07
N THR A 147 1.17 -36.42 13.47
CA THR A 147 2.21 -37.06 14.29
C THR A 147 1.69 -37.47 15.67
N LEU A 148 0.89 -36.63 16.32
CA LEU A 148 0.25 -36.96 17.60
C LEU A 148 -0.75 -38.11 17.46
N ALA A 149 -1.54 -38.14 16.39
CA ALA A 149 -2.48 -39.24 16.11
C ALA A 149 -1.76 -40.58 15.90
N ILE A 150 -0.66 -40.59 15.14
CA ILE A 150 0.17 -41.79 14.95
C ILE A 150 0.81 -42.23 16.27
N MET A 151 1.30 -41.27 17.07
CA MET A 151 1.90 -41.57 18.38
C MET A 151 0.87 -42.15 19.36
N TRP A 152 -0.36 -41.60 19.38
CA TRP A 152 -1.46 -42.10 20.19
C TRP A 152 -1.92 -43.50 19.75
N TRP A 153 -1.99 -43.74 18.44
CA TRP A 153 -2.31 -45.08 17.92
C TRP A 153 -1.24 -46.10 18.36
N ARG A 154 0.04 -45.74 18.29
CA ARG A 154 1.13 -46.62 18.73
C ARG A 154 1.11 -46.88 20.25
N SER A 155 0.69 -45.90 21.06
CA SER A 155 0.60 -46.08 22.52
C SER A 155 -0.51 -47.03 22.95
N GLU A 156 -1.68 -46.98 22.28
CA GLU A 156 -2.80 -47.87 22.61
C GLU A 156 -2.45 -49.34 22.32
N HIS A 157 -1.73 -49.60 21.21
CA HIS A 157 -1.27 -50.94 20.86
C HIS A 157 -0.23 -51.52 21.84
N ASN A 158 0.53 -50.67 22.54
CA ASN A 158 1.50 -51.16 23.52
C ASN A 158 0.85 -51.68 24.82
N LEU A 159 -0.38 -51.25 25.16
CA LEU A 159 -1.10 -51.77 26.34
C LEU A 159 -1.67 -53.18 26.12
N GLN A 160 -2.13 -53.52 24.91
CA GLN A 160 -2.62 -54.87 24.59
C GLN A 160 -1.50 -55.93 24.56
N ASN A 161 -0.28 -55.55 24.14
CA ASN A 161 0.87 -56.45 24.15
C ASN A 161 1.36 -56.76 25.57
N ALA A 162 1.32 -55.79 26.48
CA ALA A 162 1.65 -56.00 27.90
C ALA A 162 0.64 -56.91 28.61
N SER A 163 -0.64 -56.85 28.21
CA SER A 163 -1.71 -57.70 28.77
C SER A 163 -1.59 -59.17 28.37
N ARG A 164 -1.01 -59.46 27.19
CA ARG A 164 -0.67 -60.82 26.76
C ARG A 164 0.59 -61.38 27.42
N ALA A 165 1.55 -60.52 27.77
CA ALA A 165 2.77 -60.92 28.47
C ALA A 165 2.58 -61.13 29.99
N GLY A 166 1.53 -60.56 30.58
CA GLY A 166 1.18 -60.72 32.01
C GLY A 166 0.36 -61.96 32.36
N ALA A 167 -0.13 -62.72 31.38
CA ALA A 167 -0.84 -63.98 31.63
C ALA A 167 0.17 -65.10 31.92
N SER A 168 0.76 -65.08 33.12
CA SER A 168 1.55 -66.21 33.60
C SER A 168 0.66 -67.46 33.75
N PRO A 169 1.16 -68.67 33.44
CA PRO A 169 0.39 -69.90 33.56
C PRO A 169 -0.03 -70.09 35.01
N GLN A 170 -1.32 -70.38 35.25
CA GLN A 170 -1.76 -70.81 36.57
C GLN A 170 -1.00 -72.09 36.94
N VAL A 171 -0.09 -71.98 37.92
CA VAL A 171 0.51 -73.14 38.57
C VAL A 171 -0.60 -73.81 39.37
N ALA A 172 -1.01 -74.99 38.93
CA ALA A 172 -1.96 -75.84 39.64
C ALA A 172 -1.45 -76.09 41.07
N LEU A 173 -2.27 -75.74 42.06
CA LEU A 173 -1.95 -75.96 43.47
C LEU A 173 -1.94 -77.48 43.77
N PRO A 174 -0.91 -78.03 44.42
CA PRO A 174 -0.91 -79.44 44.81
C PRO A 174 -1.99 -79.69 45.86
N THR A 175 -2.93 -80.59 45.56
CA THR A 175 -3.91 -81.09 46.52
C THR A 175 -3.17 -81.96 47.54
N ALA A 176 -3.08 -81.50 48.80
CA ALA A 176 -2.52 -82.29 49.89
C ALA A 176 -3.46 -83.45 50.26
N PRO A 177 -2.92 -84.61 50.67
CA PRO A 177 -3.72 -85.79 50.99
C PRO A 177 -4.43 -85.62 52.33
N GLN A 178 -5.75 -85.86 52.35
CA GLN A 178 -6.54 -85.96 53.57
C GLN A 178 -6.23 -87.30 54.24
N THR A 179 -5.47 -87.31 55.33
CA THR A 179 -5.32 -88.49 56.19
C THR A 179 -6.57 -88.62 57.06
N SER A 180 -7.40 -89.62 56.76
CA SER A 180 -8.55 -90.02 57.56
C SER A 180 -8.10 -90.59 58.91
N LEU A 181 -8.64 -90.05 59.99
CA LEU A 181 -8.47 -90.57 61.34
C LEU A 181 -9.67 -91.47 61.68
N ARG A 182 -9.52 -92.79 61.51
CA ARG A 182 -10.16 -93.81 62.37
C ARG A 182 -9.55 -95.19 62.16
#